data_AF-A0A2G8KZE5-F1
#
_entry.id   AF-A0A2G8KZE5-F1
#
_cell.length_a   1.000
_cell.length_b   1.000
_cell.length_c   1.000
_cell.angle_alpha   90.00
_cell.angle_beta   90.00
_cell.angle_gamma   90.00
#
_symmetry.space_group_name_H-M   'P 1'
#
loop_
_entity.id
_entity.type
_entity.pdbx_description
1 polymer ?
#
loop_
_entity_poly.entity_id
_entity_poly.type
_entity_poly.pdbx_seq_one_letter_code
_entity_poly.pdbx_strand_id
1 'polypeptide(L)' 'RYGTKCAGCSQGILPSDLVRRARNKVFHLNCFTCMVCRKQLSTGEELYIVDENQFICKDDYI' A
#
# COMPACT_ATOMS: atom_id res chain seq x y z
N ARG A 1 -0.05 -8.51 -22.18
CA ARG A 1 1.15 -8.15 -21.36
C ARG A 1 0.78 -8.36 -19.90
N TYR A 2 1.34 -9.38 -19.23
CA TYR A 2 1.13 -9.60 -17.80
C TYR A 2 2.19 -8.81 -17.03
N GLY A 3 1.91 -7.55 -16.73
CA GLY A 3 2.75 -6.73 -15.84
C GLY A 3 2.20 -6.75 -14.42
N THR A 4 3.07 -6.56 -13.42
CA THR A 4 2.64 -6.36 -12.03
C THR A 4 1.71 -5.15 -11.97
N LYS A 5 0.55 -5.31 -11.34
CA LYS A 5 -0.41 -4.21 -11.13
C LYS A 5 -0.40 -3.80 -9.67
N CYS A 6 -0.54 -2.50 -9.45
CA CYS A 6 -0.75 -1.95 -8.12
C CYS A 6 -2.09 -2.45 -7.61
N ALA A 7 -2.11 -3.15 -6.48
CA ALA A 7 -3.33 -3.67 -5.91
C ALA A 7 -4.22 -2.53 -5.34
N GLY A 8 -3.64 -1.37 -5.00
CA GLY A 8 -4.40 -0.21 -4.49
C GLY A 8 -5.14 0.59 -5.57
N CYS A 9 -4.56 0.80 -6.75
CA CYS A 9 -5.17 1.60 -7.83
C CYS A 9 -5.44 0.82 -9.12
N SER A 10 -5.10 -0.47 -9.17
CA SER A 10 -5.25 -1.36 -10.33
C SER A 10 -4.48 -0.94 -11.60
N GLN A 11 -3.65 0.10 -11.52
CA GLN A 11 -2.76 0.56 -12.59
C GLN A 11 -1.54 -0.36 -12.73
N GLY A 12 -0.97 -0.41 -13.93
CA GLY A 12 0.28 -1.12 -14.18
C GLY A 12 1.46 -0.45 -13.46
N ILE A 13 2.35 -1.25 -12.89
CA ILE A 13 3.59 -0.78 -12.27
C ILE A 13 4.69 -0.82 -13.33
N LEU A 14 5.36 0.32 -13.53
CA LEU A 14 6.51 0.43 -14.41
C LEU A 14 7.80 -0.04 -13.70
N PRO A 15 8.82 -0.49 -14.44
CA PRO A 15 10.11 -0.89 -13.86
C PRO A 15 10.80 0.23 -13.06
N SER A 16 10.50 1.49 -13.39
CA SER A 16 11.01 2.69 -12.73
C SER A 16 10.21 3.09 -11.48
N ASP A 17 9.04 2.49 -11.25
CA ASP A 17 8.17 2.89 -10.14
C ASP A 17 8.70 2.35 -8.81
N LEU A 18 8.74 3.23 -7.81
CA LEU A 18 8.97 2.83 -6.44
C LEU A 18 7.70 2.20 -5.86
N VAL A 19 7.85 0.98 -5.35
CA VAL A 19 6.74 0.16 -4.88
C VAL A 19 6.96 -0.37 -3.49
N ARG A 20 5.85 -0.61 -2.80
CA ARG A 20 5.78 -1.39 -1.57
C ARG A 20 5.21 -2.76 -1.86
N ARG A 21 5.72 -3.76 -1.15
CA ARG A 21 5.16 -5.10 -1.14
C ARG A 21 4.54 -5.35 0.22
N ALA A 22 3.28 -5.79 0.23
CA ALA A 22 2.60 -6.21 1.43
C ALA A 22 1.95 -7.56 1.16
N ARG A 23 2.28 -8.55 2.00
CA ARG A 23 1.94 -9.97 1.76
C ARG A 23 2.37 -10.39 0.34
N ASN A 24 1.42 -10.79 -0.51
CA ASN A 24 1.64 -11.19 -1.91
C ASN A 24 1.23 -10.13 -2.94
N LYS A 25 0.98 -8.88 -2.52
CA LYS A 25 0.51 -7.80 -3.39
C LYS A 25 1.54 -6.67 -3.46
N VAL A 26 1.54 -5.97 -4.58
CA VAL A 26 2.44 -4.83 -4.85
C VAL A 26 1.60 -3.55 -4.95
N PHE A 27 2.10 -2.47 -4.36
CA PHE A 27 1.41 -1.19 -4.28
C PHE A 27 2.39 -0.07 -4.66
N HIS A 28 1.91 0.98 -5.33
CA HIS A 28 2.69 2.22 -5.43
C HIS A 28 2.88 2.81 -4.02
N LEU A 29 3.97 3.55 -3.81
CA LEU A 29 4.18 4.31 -2.57
C LEU A 29 2.97 5.20 -2.22
N ASN A 30 2.36 5.83 -3.21
CA ASN A 30 1.18 6.69 -3.03
C ASN A 30 -0.11 5.91 -2.76
N CYS A 31 -0.14 4.61 -3.06
CA CYS A 31 -1.28 3.75 -2.77
C CYS A 31 -1.13 3.02 -1.43
N PHE A 32 0.07 3.01 -0.84
CA PHE A 32 0.35 2.38 0.44
C PHE A 32 0.10 3.36 1.59
N THR A 33 -1.17 3.69 1.79
CA THR A 33 -1.63 4.74 2.73
C THR A 33 -2.70 4.21 3.69
N CYS A 34 -2.82 4.84 4.86
CA CYS A 34 -3.95 4.60 5.77
C CYS A 34 -5.29 4.84 5.05
N MET A 35 -6.29 3.98 5.25
CA MET A 35 -7.63 4.15 4.69
C MET A 35 -8.42 5.27 5.40
N VAL A 36 -8.05 5.62 6.63
CA VAL A 36 -8.72 6.65 7.45
C VAL A 36 -8.08 8.02 7.19
N CYS A 37 -6.86 8.27 7.64
CA CYS A 37 -6.20 9.57 7.46
C CYS A 37 -5.49 9.77 6.11
N ARG A 38 -5.42 8.75 5.24
CA ARG A 38 -4.70 8.81 3.94
C ARG A 38 -3.19 9.08 4.04
N LYS A 39 -2.61 9.03 5.25
CA LYS A 39 -1.15 9.15 5.50
C LYS A 39 -0.39 7.99 4.83
N GLN A 40 0.73 8.29 4.20
CA GLN A 40 1.65 7.26 3.69
C GLN A 40 2.32 6.50 4.83
N LEU A 41 2.31 5.17 4.73
CA LEU A 41 2.89 4.30 5.74
C LEU A 41 4.35 4.02 5.39
N SER A 42 5.27 4.50 6.23
CA SER A 42 6.71 4.38 5.97
C SER A 42 7.29 3.09 6.55
N THR A 43 8.56 2.80 6.23
CA THR A 43 9.25 1.63 6.81
C THR A 43 9.57 1.97 8.27
N GLY A 44 9.23 1.06 9.19
CA GLY A 44 9.48 1.25 10.62
C GLY A 44 8.31 1.86 11.40
N GLU A 45 7.23 2.28 10.74
CA GLU A 45 5.98 2.63 11.42
C GLU A 45 5.09 1.40 11.59
N GLU A 46 4.37 1.34 12.71
CA GLU A 46 3.35 0.31 12.94
C GLU A 46 2.14 0.57 12.04
N LEU A 47 1.71 -0.46 11.34
CA LEU A 47 0.52 -0.44 10.50
C LEU A 47 -0.28 -1.73 10.68
N TYR A 48 -1.58 -1.61 10.56
CA TYR A 48 -2.54 -2.70 10.70
C TYR A 48 -3.14 -3.01 9.34
N ILE A 49 -3.23 -4.30 9.00
CA ILE A 49 -3.83 -4.78 7.76
C ILE A 49 -5.25 -5.24 8.09
N VAL A 50 -6.24 -4.44 7.68
CA VAL A 50 -7.67 -4.73 7.95
C VAL A 50 -8.22 -5.71 6.92
N ASP A 51 -7.84 -5.51 5.66
CA ASP A 51 -8.27 -6.32 4.53
C ASP A 51 -7.08 -6.52 3.57
N GLU A 52 -7.24 -7.28 2.48
CA GLU A 52 -6.14 -7.60 1.58
C GLU A 52 -5.46 -6.38 0.95
N ASN A 53 -6.19 -5.26 0.85
CA ASN A 53 -5.74 -4.02 0.23
C ASN A 53 -5.97 -2.78 1.11
N GLN A 54 -6.34 -2.97 2.38
CA GLN A 54 -6.69 -1.90 3.30
C GLN A 54 -5.74 -1.87 4.51
N PHE A 55 -5.16 -0.70 4.74
CA PHE A 55 -4.17 -0.46 5.79
C PHE A 55 -4.68 0.64 6.72
N ILE A 56 -4.42 0.51 8.02
CA ILE A 56 -4.71 1.53 9.02
C ILE A 56 -3.38 1.86 9.75
N CYS A 57 -3.10 3.14 9.97
CA CYS A 57 -1.94 3.56 10.78
C CYS A 57 -2.23 3.37 12.27
N LYS A 58 -1.18 3.30 13.09
CA LYS A 58 -1.32 3.20 14.54
C LYS A 58 -2.25 4.27 15.15
N ASP A 59 -2.16 5.51 14.69
CA ASP A 59 -2.99 6.62 15.19
C ASP A 59 -4.49 6.45 14.95
N ASP A 60 -4.90 5.79 13.85
CA ASP A 60 -6.32 5.60 13.50
C ASP A 60 -6.86 4.23 13.96
N TYR A 61 -6.00 3.34 14.45
CA TYR A 61 -6.41 2.02 14.94
C TYR A 61 -6.88 2.03 16.40
N ILE A 62 -6.47 3.05 17.18
CA ILE A 62 -6.75 3.20 18.62
C ILE A 62 -8.16 3.67 18.95
#